data_AF-A0A7W0JHU6-F1
#
_entry.id   AF-A0A7W0JHU6-F1
#
_cell.length_a   1.000
_cell.length_b   1.000
_cell.length_c   1.000
_cell.angle_alpha   90.00
_cell.angle_beta   90.00
_cell.angle_gamma   90.00
#
_symmetry.space_group_name_H-M   'P 1'
#
loop_
_entity.id
_entity.type
_entity.pdbx_description
1 polymer ?
#
loop_
_entity_poly.entity_id
_entity_poly.type
_entity_poly.pdbx_seq_one_letter_code
_entity_poly.pdbx_strand_id
1 'polypeptide(L)'
;MKEQLPKQVYTNEYREQAVLLVTRDGLSIAEAARRLSMSLKTLANWVKRAKDGRLPASDGGAAAGRRIVTDAEAENSRLRRENAELRMERDILKKATAYFATESLRGMR
;
A
#
# COMPACT_ATOMS: atom_id res chain seq x y z
N MET A 1 -23.27 16.30 14.21
CA MET A 1 -22.10 16.51 13.31
C MET A 1 -20.85 16.21 14.12
N LYS A 2 -19.91 15.40 13.61
CA LYS A 2 -18.62 15.19 14.29
C LYS A 2 -17.66 16.26 13.76
N GLU A 3 -17.36 17.27 14.57
CA GLU A 3 -16.31 18.24 14.27
C GLU A 3 -14.98 17.50 14.13
N GLN A 4 -14.43 17.51 12.92
CA GLN A 4 -13.10 16.98 12.66
C GLN A 4 -12.10 18.05 13.10
N LEU A 5 -11.38 17.80 14.20
CA LEU A 5 -10.27 18.66 14.60
C LEU A 5 -9.26 18.80 13.44
N PRO A 6 -8.66 19.99 13.28
CA PRO A 6 -7.69 20.24 12.22
C PRO A 6 -6.53 19.24 12.29
N LYS A 7 -6.18 18.65 11.14
CA LYS A 7 -5.09 17.69 11.03
C LYS A 7 -3.78 18.39 11.38
N GLN A 8 -3.06 17.86 12.37
CA GLN A 8 -1.74 18.35 12.77
C GLN A 8 -0.75 18.06 11.62
N VAL A 9 -0.18 19.12 11.05
CA VAL A 9 0.80 19.03 9.96
C VAL A 9 2.20 19.09 10.56
N TYR A 10 2.99 18.04 10.32
CA TYR A 10 4.41 17.99 10.71
C TYR A 10 5.29 18.33 9.51
N THR A 11 6.26 19.22 9.72
CA THR A 11 7.27 19.58 8.72
C THR A 11 8.23 18.43 8.44
N ASN A 12 8.99 18.53 7.36
CA ASN A 12 9.97 17.51 6.97
C ASN A 12 11.06 17.33 8.00
N GLU A 13 11.60 18.45 8.42
CA GLU A 13 12.70 18.53 9.38
C GLU A 13 12.25 17.87 10.68
N TYR A 14 11.01 18.11 11.11
CA TYR A 14 10.47 17.48 12.31
C TYR A 14 10.35 15.96 12.18
N ARG A 15 9.93 15.44 11.02
CA ARG A 15 9.85 13.99 10.77
C ARG A 15 11.22 13.34 10.79
N GLU A 16 12.20 13.97 10.15
CA GLU A 16 13.58 13.48 10.11
C GLU A 16 14.19 13.44 11.51
N GLN A 17 14.07 14.53 12.28
CA GLN A 17 14.54 14.57 13.67
C GLN A 17 13.86 13.49 14.52
N ALA A 18 12.55 13.29 14.35
CA ALA A 18 11.83 12.25 15.08
C ALA A 18 12.33 10.83 14.77
N VAL A 19 12.68 10.56 13.51
CA VAL A 19 13.27 9.28 13.11
C VAL A 19 14.69 9.13 13.65
N LEU A 20 15.50 10.20 13.62
CA LEU A 20 16.88 10.18 14.11
C LEU A 20 16.96 9.82 15.60
N LEU A 21 16.00 10.26 16.42
CA LEU A 21 15.93 9.84 17.83
C LEU A 21 15.89 8.31 17.99
N VAL A 22 15.26 7.61 17.05
CA VAL A 22 15.13 6.14 17.11
C VAL A 22 16.30 5.46 16.42
N THR A 23 16.71 5.95 15.24
CA THR A 23 17.72 5.27 14.42
C THR A 23 19.15 5.59 14.83
N ARG A 24 19.42 6.85 15.21
CA ARG A 24 20.74 7.34 15.59
C ARG A 24 20.95 7.29 17.10
N ASP A 25 20.00 7.82 17.85
CA ASP A 25 20.15 7.97 19.31
C ASP A 25 19.70 6.70 20.08
N GLY A 26 19.15 5.72 19.37
CA GLY A 26 18.83 4.39 19.91
C GLY A 26 17.62 4.37 20.84
N LEU A 27 16.80 5.42 20.88
CA LEU A 27 15.59 5.43 21.70
C LEU A 27 14.59 4.41 21.19
N SER A 28 13.83 3.83 22.11
CA SER A 28 12.64 3.07 21.73
C SER A 28 11.60 4.00 21.08
N ILE A 29 10.84 3.48 20.11
CA ILE A 29 9.75 4.22 19.45
C ILE A 29 8.76 4.77 20.49
N ALA A 30 8.48 4.02 21.56
CA ALA A 30 7.58 4.43 22.62
C ALA A 30 8.12 5.59 23.46
N GLU A 31 9.43 5.64 23.68
CA GLU A 31 10.06 6.74 24.40
C GLU A 31 10.16 8.00 23.54
N ALA A 32 10.61 7.87 22.29
CA ALA A 32 10.67 8.98 21.35
C ALA A 32 9.28 9.59 21.10
N ALA A 33 8.23 8.76 20.95
CA ALA A 33 6.86 9.25 20.77
C ALA A 33 6.35 10.04 21.98
N ARG A 34 6.69 9.60 23.21
CA ARG A 34 6.35 10.32 24.45
C ARG A 34 7.07 11.66 24.54
N ARG A 35 8.37 11.70 24.24
CA ARG A 35 9.16 12.95 24.26
C ARG A 35 8.65 13.98 23.26
N LEU A 36 8.18 13.51 22.10
CA LEU A 36 7.64 14.33 21.02
C LEU A 36 6.13 14.62 21.16
N SER A 37 5.48 14.11 22.21
CA SER A 37 4.03 14.22 22.41
C SER A 37 3.22 13.81 21.17
N MET A 38 3.63 12.72 20.52
CA MET A 38 3.01 12.24 19.28
C MET A 38 2.53 10.79 19.39
N SER A 39 1.69 10.38 18.44
CA SER A 39 1.19 9.01 18.43
C SER A 39 2.32 8.01 18.13
N LEU A 40 2.40 6.95 18.94
CA LEU A 40 3.35 5.85 18.75
C LEU A 40 3.22 5.22 17.36
N LYS A 41 1.99 5.09 16.86
CA LYS A 41 1.70 4.56 15.52
C LYS A 41 2.25 5.44 14.41
N THR A 42 2.16 6.76 14.56
CA THR A 42 2.71 7.73 13.59
C THR A 42 4.22 7.58 13.51
N LEU A 43 4.90 7.59 14.66
CA LEU A 43 6.35 7.48 14.69
C LEU A 43 6.84 6.12 14.19
N ALA A 44 6.18 5.02 14.57
CA ALA A 44 6.50 3.68 14.08
C ALA A 44 6.42 3.60 12.54
N ASN A 45 5.39 4.21 11.95
CA ASN A 45 5.24 4.26 10.49
C ASN A 45 6.36 5.08 9.83
N TRP A 46 6.76 6.21 10.42
CA TRP A 46 7.87 7.02 9.89
C TRP A 46 9.21 6.28 9.96
N VAL A 47 9.51 5.64 11.10
CA VAL A 47 10.75 4.84 11.24
C VAL A 47 10.78 3.69 10.23
N LYS A 48 9.66 2.97 10.04
CA LYS A 48 9.58 1.92 9.02
C LYS A 48 9.84 2.48 7.62
N ARG A 49 9.17 3.57 7.27
CA ARG A 49 9.34 4.21 5.96
C ARG A 49 10.74 4.78 5.74
N ALA A 50 11.38 5.30 6.78
CA ALA A 50 12.77 5.75 6.71
C ALA A 50 13.74 4.59 6.43
N LYS A 51 13.53 3.43 7.07
CA LYS A 51 14.31 2.21 6.77
C LYS A 51 14.16 1.75 5.32
N ASP A 52 12.97 1.94 4.75
CA ASP A 52 12.69 1.63 3.35
C ASP A 52 13.17 2.72 2.37
N GLY A 53 13.84 3.79 2.85
CA GLY A 53 14.28 4.94 2.03
C GLY A 53 13.12 5.81 1.51
N ARG A 54 11.94 5.71 2.12
CA ARG A 54 10.67 6.31 1.67
C ARG A 54 10.02 7.20 2.72
N LEU A 55 10.82 7.88 3.54
CA LEU A 55 10.29 8.82 4.54
C LEU A 55 9.44 9.87 3.77
N PRO A 56 8.15 10.05 4.11
CA PRO A 56 7.30 10.96 3.37
C PRO A 56 7.79 12.38 3.58
N ALA A 57 8.02 13.08 2.48
CA ALA A 57 8.15 14.52 2.53
C ALA A 57 6.85 15.16 3.07
N SER A 58 6.92 16.38 3.58
CA SER A 58 5.85 17.16 4.17
C SER A 58 5.05 17.82 3.07
N ASP A 59 4.69 17.03 2.06
CA ASP A 59 3.55 17.27 1.22
C ASP A 59 2.33 17.17 2.16
N GLY A 60 1.73 18.33 2.42
CA GLY A 60 0.64 18.49 3.37
C GLY A 60 -0.40 17.38 3.20
N GLY A 61 -0.64 16.62 4.27
CA GLY A 61 -1.81 15.77 4.37
C GLY A 61 -1.68 14.33 3.90
N ALA A 62 -0.65 13.58 4.31
CA ALA A 62 -0.69 12.11 4.16
C ALA A 62 0.03 11.35 5.29
N ALA A 63 -0.42 11.50 6.54
CA ALA A 63 -0.11 10.54 7.59
C ALA A 63 -1.38 10.09 8.33
N ALA A 64 -1.67 8.79 8.17
CA ALA A 64 -2.48 7.96 9.06
C ALA A 64 -4.03 8.07 9.05
N GLY A 65 -4.66 8.43 7.94
CA GLY A 65 -6.10 8.26 7.76
C GLY A 65 -6.47 7.95 6.32
N ARG A 66 -6.68 6.66 6.00
CA ARG A 66 -6.98 6.10 4.67
C ARG A 66 -5.82 6.33 3.69
N ARG A 67 -5.16 5.26 3.21
CA ARG A 67 -4.44 5.34 1.94
C ARG A 67 -5.46 5.90 0.94
N ILE A 68 -5.31 7.15 0.51
CA ILE A 68 -5.98 7.60 -0.69
C ILE A 68 -5.34 6.74 -1.76
N VAL A 69 -6.03 5.66 -2.13
CA VAL A 69 -5.65 4.88 -3.30
C VAL A 69 -5.62 5.92 -4.41
N THR A 70 -4.43 6.21 -4.93
CA THR A 70 -4.33 7.15 -6.04
C THR A 70 -5.17 6.58 -7.18
N ASP A 71 -5.80 7.43 -8.00
CA ASP A 71 -6.61 6.92 -9.12
C ASP A 71 -5.82 5.91 -9.97
N ALA A 72 -4.51 6.13 -10.09
CA ALA A 72 -3.58 5.20 -10.73
C ALA A 72 -3.46 3.83 -10.02
N GLU A 73 -3.40 3.78 -8.68
CA GLU A 73 -3.36 2.52 -7.93
C GLU A 73 -4.72 1.78 -7.97
N ALA A 74 -5.83 2.52 -7.96
CA ALA A 74 -7.18 1.96 -8.07
C ALA A 74 -7.37 1.33 -9.45
N GLU A 75 -6.96 2.07 -10.49
CA GLU A 75 -6.95 1.60 -11.86
C GLU A 75 -6.05 0.38 -12.03
N ASN A 76 -4.84 0.38 -11.45
CA ASN A 76 -3.95 -0.77 -11.52
C ASN A 76 -4.56 -2.02 -10.89
N SER A 77 -5.24 -1.86 -9.74
CA SER A 77 -5.94 -2.96 -9.08
C SER A 77 -7.09 -3.51 -9.93
N ARG A 78 -7.90 -2.61 -10.52
CA ARG A 78 -8.99 -2.98 -11.43
C ARG A 78 -8.46 -3.73 -12.65
N LEU A 79 -7.46 -3.18 -13.33
CA LEU A 79 -6.84 -3.78 -14.50
C LEU A 79 -6.21 -5.14 -14.18
N ARG A 80 -5.57 -5.32 -13.02
CA ARG A 80 -5.03 -6.62 -12.62
C ARG A 80 -6.12 -7.67 -12.43
N ARG A 81 -7.24 -7.28 -11.85
CA ARG A 81 -8.39 -8.19 -11.66
C ARG A 81 -8.99 -8.59 -13.01
N GLU A 82 -9.26 -7.61 -13.86
CA GLU A 82 -9.80 -7.84 -15.20
C GLU A 82 -8.86 -8.72 -16.04
N ASN A 83 -7.55 -8.47 -15.98
CA ASN A 83 -6.57 -9.30 -16.69
C ASN A 83 -6.56 -10.75 -16.17
N ALA A 84 -6.72 -10.96 -14.87
CA ALA A 84 -6.81 -12.29 -14.29
C ALA A 84 -8.09 -13.02 -14.74
N GLU A 85 -9.23 -12.33 -14.77
CA GLU A 85 -10.51 -12.86 -15.25
C GLU A 85 -10.42 -13.23 -16.74
N LEU A 86 -9.93 -12.32 -17.59
CA LEU A 86 -9.73 -12.57 -19.03
C LEU A 86 -8.79 -13.74 -19.32
N ARG A 87 -7.70 -13.87 -18.55
CA ARG A 87 -6.78 -15.01 -18.68
C ARG A 87 -7.46 -16.34 -18.34
N MET A 88 -8.30 -16.34 -17.31
CA MET A 88 -9.06 -17.52 -16.92
C MET A 88 -10.06 -17.92 -18.02
N GLU A 89 -10.84 -16.97 -18.54
CA GLU A 89 -11.80 -17.22 -19.63
C GLU A 89 -11.10 -17.77 -20.89
N ARG A 90 -9.99 -17.15 -21.28
CA ARG A 90 -9.19 -17.60 -22.42
C ARG A 90 -8.68 -19.03 -22.20
N ASP A 91 -8.26 -19.38 -21.00
CA ASP A 91 -7.77 -20.72 -20.70
C ASP A 91 -8.91 -21.76 -20.67
N ILE A 92 -10.12 -21.38 -20.23
CA ILE A 92 -11.31 -22.22 -20.33
C ILE A 92 -11.67 -22.49 -21.79
N LEU A 93 -11.73 -21.43 -22.61
CA LEU A 93 -12.02 -21.57 -24.05
C LEU A 93 -11.01 -22.47 -24.75
N LYS A 94 -9.73 -22.32 -24.43
CA LYS A 94 -8.67 -23.21 -24.95
C LYS A 94 -8.85 -24.66 -24.57
N LYS A 95 -9.26 -24.93 -23.33
CA LYS A 95 -9.53 -26.30 -22.87
C LYS A 95 -10.76 -26.88 -23.59
N ALA A 96 -11.81 -26.07 -23.77
CA ALA A 96 -13.00 -26.48 -24.49
C ALA A 96 -12.70 -26.81 -25.96
N THR A 97 -11.99 -25.93 -26.69
CA THR A 97 -11.62 -26.18 -28.08
C THR A 97 -10.73 -27.41 -28.23
N ALA A 98 -9.77 -27.60 -27.31
CA ALA A 98 -8.95 -28.81 -27.28
C ALA A 98 -9.82 -30.07 -27.07
N TYR A 99 -10.75 -30.05 -26.10
CA TYR A 99 -11.65 -31.16 -25.83
C TYR A 99 -12.49 -31.53 -27.06
N PHE A 100 -13.15 -30.55 -27.69
CA PHE A 100 -13.96 -30.79 -28.90
C PHE A 100 -13.13 -31.34 -30.06
N ALA A 101 -11.92 -30.81 -30.30
CA ALA A 101 -11.03 -31.34 -31.33
C ALA A 101 -10.64 -32.81 -31.08
N THR A 102 -10.35 -33.19 -29.83
CA THR A 102 -10.10 -34.60 -29.48
C THR A 102 -11.30 -35.51 -29.65
N GLU A 103 -12.52 -35.07 -29.29
CA GLU A 103 -13.73 -35.89 -29.44
C GLU A 103 -14.10 -36.11 -30.91
N SER A 104 -13.95 -35.09 -31.78
CA SER A 104 -14.12 -35.27 -33.22
C SER A 104 -13.15 -36.29 -33.81
N LEU A 105 -11.90 -36.34 -33.33
CA LEU A 105 -10.90 -37.32 -33.77
C LEU A 105 -11.18 -38.75 -33.27
N ARG A 106 -11.84 -38.89 -32.11
CA ARG A 106 -12.21 -40.20 -31.54
C ARG A 106 -13.41 -40.82 -32.22
N GLY A 107 -14.40 -40.03 -32.64
CA GLY A 107 -15.58 -40.52 -33.36
C GLY A 107 -15.33 -40.92 -34.83
N MET A 108 -14.14 -40.63 -35.36
CA MET A 108 -13.72 -41.01 -36.73
C MET A 108 -12.89 -42.30 -36.79
N ARG A 109 -12.75 -43.04 -35.68
CA ARG A 109 -12.03 -44.33 -35.61
C ARG A 109 -12.98 -45.51 -35.50
#